data_AF-A0A7S2R5F3-F1
#
_entry.id   AF-A0A7S2R5F3-F1
#
_cell.length_a   1.000
_cell.length_b   1.000
_cell.length_c   1.000
_cell.angle_alpha   90.00
_cell.angle_beta   90.00
_cell.angle_gamma   90.00
#
_symmetry.space_group_name_H-M   'P 1'
#
loop_
_entity.id
_entity.type
_entity.pdbx_description
1 polymer ?
#
loop_
_entity_poly.entity_id
_entity_poly.type
_entity_poly.pdbx_seq_one_letter_code
_entity_poly.pdbx_strand_id
1 'polypeptide(L)'
;QLSQDDTFMKRFSSDQDFLNNVYPERYNRDKNNKMIGGTLTAAEKEDDNNTGAVVDLTWDYNAQTHVEVEQINFWEEHLPRVKILHFTRRKGWQCEERYEPPLPLDQMPTTCHLERGGIRGGRQAPICYCRESDKYWNALKKAKSLAEPKLISSP
;
A
#
# COMPACT_ATOMS: atom_id res chain seq x y z
N GLN A 1 5.19 -4.93 -14.55
CA GLN A 1 3.82 -4.39 -14.51
C GLN A 1 3.16 -4.95 -13.26
N LEU A 2 2.58 -4.12 -12.38
CA LEU A 2 2.09 -4.55 -11.05
C LEU A 2 0.65 -5.12 -11.05
N SER A 3 -0.10 -4.89 -12.13
CA SER A 3 -1.46 -5.39 -12.34
C SER A 3 -1.54 -6.19 -13.65
N GLN A 4 -2.31 -7.27 -13.68
CA GLN A 4 -2.67 -8.01 -14.90
C GLN A 4 -3.88 -7.40 -15.65
N ASP A 5 -4.58 -6.46 -15.01
CA ASP A 5 -5.72 -5.73 -15.57
C ASP A 5 -5.26 -4.36 -16.08
N ASP A 6 -5.26 -4.17 -17.41
CA ASP A 6 -4.82 -2.93 -18.07
C ASP A 6 -5.77 -1.75 -17.83
N THR A 7 -6.96 -1.98 -17.29
CA THR A 7 -7.91 -0.92 -16.94
C THR A 7 -7.74 -0.45 -15.49
N PHE A 8 -7.04 -1.24 -14.69
CA PHE A 8 -6.75 -0.94 -13.30
C PHE A 8 -5.80 0.26 -13.21
N MET A 9 -6.20 1.29 -12.47
CA MET A 9 -5.49 2.57 -12.30
C MET A 9 -5.45 3.54 -13.51
N LYS A 10 -6.22 3.32 -14.59
CA LYS A 10 -6.28 4.24 -15.76
C LYS A 10 -6.63 5.71 -15.44
N ARG A 11 -7.31 5.99 -14.33
CA ARG A 11 -7.59 7.38 -13.90
C ARG A 11 -6.37 8.06 -13.27
N PHE A 12 -5.47 7.30 -12.66
CA PHE A 12 -4.29 7.81 -11.98
C PHE A 12 -3.12 8.03 -12.93
N SER A 13 -3.12 7.41 -14.12
CA SER A 13 -2.08 7.67 -15.12
C SER A 13 -2.07 9.12 -15.59
N SER A 14 -3.24 9.77 -15.72
CA SER A 14 -3.31 11.20 -16.08
C SER A 14 -2.67 12.11 -15.02
N ASP A 15 -2.91 11.83 -13.73
CA ASP A 15 -2.30 12.58 -12.64
C ASP A 15 -0.80 12.31 -12.54
N GLN A 16 -0.40 11.06 -12.77
CA GLN A 16 0.99 10.66 -12.84
C GLN A 16 1.71 11.37 -13.99
N ASP A 17 1.12 11.41 -15.18
CA ASP A 17 1.65 12.08 -16.36
C ASP A 17 1.76 13.61 -16.15
N PHE A 18 0.77 14.23 -15.52
CA PHE A 18 0.83 15.64 -15.13
C PHE A 18 2.00 15.90 -14.18
N LEU A 19 2.09 15.13 -13.09
CA LEU A 19 3.16 15.28 -12.10
C LEU A 19 4.54 15.02 -12.70
N ASN A 20 4.65 14.05 -13.60
CA ASN A 20 5.88 13.74 -14.32
C ASN A 20 6.33 14.87 -15.25
N ASN A 21 5.39 15.61 -15.84
CA ASN A 21 5.69 16.76 -16.70
C ASN A 21 6.03 18.02 -15.91
N VAL A 22 5.35 18.25 -14.79
CA VAL A 22 5.55 19.46 -13.96
C VAL A 22 6.76 19.35 -13.04
N TYR A 23 7.10 18.14 -12.60
CA TYR A 23 8.18 17.86 -11.65
C TYR A 23 9.16 16.82 -12.23
N PRO A 24 9.93 17.15 -13.28
CA PRO A 24 10.85 16.21 -13.93
C PRO A 24 11.99 15.73 -13.00
N GLU A 25 12.34 16.50 -11.97
CA GLU A 25 13.33 16.12 -10.95
C GLU A 25 12.93 14.89 -10.13
N ARG A 26 11.64 14.48 -10.15
CA ARG A 26 11.15 13.21 -9.59
C ARG A 26 11.90 12.00 -10.12
N TYR A 27 12.47 12.07 -11.32
CA TYR A 27 13.23 10.96 -11.90
C TYR A 27 14.68 10.86 -11.42
N ASN A 28 15.17 11.81 -10.61
CA ASN A 28 16.51 11.73 -10.02
C ASN A 28 16.52 10.71 -8.87
N ARG A 29 16.50 9.42 -9.25
CA ARG A 29 16.46 8.28 -8.33
C ARG A 29 17.61 8.29 -7.32
N ASP A 30 18.80 8.72 -7.73
CA ASP A 30 19.95 8.78 -6.82
C ASP A 30 19.78 9.83 -5.73
N LYS A 31 19.38 11.06 -6.11
CA LYS A 31 19.06 12.11 -5.14
C LYS A 31 17.90 11.69 -4.24
N ASN A 32 16.87 11.09 -4.82
CA ASN A 32 15.68 10.62 -4.12
C ASN A 32 15.98 9.54 -3.08
N ASN A 33 16.79 8.55 -3.44
CA ASN A 33 17.23 7.50 -2.53
C ASN A 33 18.07 8.08 -1.39
N LYS A 34 18.93 9.08 -1.65
CA LYS A 34 19.67 9.77 -0.59
C LYS A 34 18.76 10.55 0.35
N MET A 35 17.70 11.18 -0.16
CA MET A 35 16.70 11.88 0.66
C MET A 35 15.94 10.90 1.56
N ILE A 36 15.41 9.80 1.00
CA ILE A 36 14.69 8.75 1.76
C ILE A 36 15.61 8.07 2.78
N GLY A 37 16.84 7.74 2.39
CA GLY A 37 17.82 7.09 3.24
C GLY A 37 18.46 8.01 4.29
N GLY A 38 18.18 9.32 4.25
CA GLY A 38 18.78 10.31 5.15
C GLY A 38 20.28 10.54 4.94
N THR A 39 20.82 10.13 3.79
CA THR A 39 22.26 10.18 3.46
C THR A 39 22.67 11.40 2.65
N LEU A 40 21.82 12.43 2.60
CA LEU A 40 22.20 13.73 2.02
C LEU A 40 23.39 14.34 2.77
N THR A 41 24.29 14.97 2.03
CA THR A 41 25.35 15.80 2.58
C THR A 41 24.76 17.04 3.27
N ALA A 42 25.53 17.71 4.14
CA ALA A 42 25.08 18.93 4.82
C ALA A 42 24.67 20.04 3.82
N ALA A 43 25.46 20.22 2.75
CA ALA A 43 25.14 21.16 1.67
C ALA A 43 23.85 20.80 0.92
N GLU A 44 23.58 19.51 0.71
CA GLU A 44 22.31 19.06 0.11
C GLU A 44 21.13 19.21 1.09
N LYS A 45 21.34 19.18 2.40
CA LYS A 45 20.25 19.38 3.38
C LYS A 45 19.79 20.84 3.49
N GLU A 46 20.71 21.78 3.27
CA GLU A 46 20.46 23.23 3.36
C GLU A 46 19.96 23.84 2.03
N ASP A 47 19.88 23.06 0.96
CA ASP A 47 19.30 23.51 -0.31
C ASP A 47 17.77 23.62 -0.19
N ASP A 48 17.27 24.86 -0.15
CA ASP A 48 15.83 25.18 -0.08
C ASP A 48 15.01 24.51 -1.19
N ASN A 49 15.63 24.17 -2.34
CA ASN A 49 14.95 23.42 -3.40
C ASN A 49 14.60 21.98 -3.01
N ASN A 50 15.15 21.46 -1.90
CA ASN A 50 14.80 20.15 -1.36
C ASN A 50 13.57 20.21 -0.45
N THR A 51 13.14 21.38 -0.01
CA THR A 51 11.90 21.58 0.72
C THR A 51 10.72 21.43 -0.24
N GLY A 52 9.94 20.37 -0.10
CA GLY A 52 8.84 20.05 -1.02
C GLY A 52 9.29 19.35 -2.30
N ALA A 53 10.55 18.94 -2.39
CA ALA A 53 11.02 18.10 -3.49
C ALA A 53 10.20 16.81 -3.54
N VAL A 54 9.72 16.49 -4.74
CA VAL A 54 8.96 15.26 -4.89
C VAL A 54 9.87 14.11 -5.28
N VAL A 55 9.78 13.06 -4.49
CA VAL A 55 10.65 11.90 -4.54
C VAL A 55 9.90 10.74 -5.17
N ASP A 56 10.52 10.04 -6.12
CA ASP A 56 10.02 8.73 -6.59
C ASP A 56 10.11 7.75 -5.43
N LEU A 57 8.96 7.42 -4.84
CA LEU A 57 8.86 6.51 -3.70
C LEU A 57 8.83 5.07 -4.21
N THR A 58 9.61 4.19 -3.57
CA THR A 58 9.54 2.75 -3.88
C THR A 58 8.15 2.20 -3.59
N TRP A 59 7.83 1.04 -4.19
CA TRP A 59 6.56 0.37 -3.96
C TRP A 59 6.22 0.16 -2.48
N ASP A 60 7.23 -0.03 -1.63
CA ASP A 60 7.07 -0.26 -0.19
C ASP A 60 6.36 0.91 0.53
N TYR A 61 6.41 2.13 -0.03
CA TYR A 61 5.73 3.34 0.46
C TYR A 61 4.31 3.53 -0.07
N ASN A 62 3.83 2.63 -0.92
CA ASN A 62 2.46 2.60 -1.42
C ASN A 62 2.09 1.17 -1.80
N ALA A 63 2.29 0.23 -0.88
CA ALA A 63 2.15 -1.19 -1.16
C ALA A 63 0.69 -1.54 -1.45
N GLN A 64 0.36 -1.72 -2.74
CA GLN A 64 -1.02 -1.91 -3.16
C GLN A 64 -1.47 -3.35 -2.96
N THR A 65 -2.53 -3.58 -2.18
CA THR A 65 -2.94 -4.93 -1.75
C THR A 65 -3.42 -5.86 -2.86
N HIS A 66 -3.71 -5.37 -4.07
CA HIS A 66 -3.99 -6.26 -5.21
C HIS A 66 -2.74 -7.05 -5.67
N VAL A 67 -1.53 -6.51 -5.44
CA VAL A 67 -0.26 -7.17 -5.79
C VAL A 67 -0.09 -8.49 -5.03
N GLU A 68 -0.64 -8.57 -3.82
CA GLU A 68 -0.65 -9.80 -3.01
C GLU A 68 -1.24 -11.01 -3.75
N VAL A 69 -2.26 -10.78 -4.58
CA VAL A 69 -2.98 -11.84 -5.28
C VAL A 69 -2.46 -12.03 -6.71
N GLU A 70 -1.93 -10.96 -7.31
CA GLU A 70 -1.51 -10.96 -8.72
C GLU A 70 -0.01 -11.28 -8.90
N GLN A 71 0.82 -10.99 -7.90
CA GLN A 71 2.28 -11.19 -7.87
C GLN A 71 2.78 -11.58 -6.47
N ILE A 72 2.36 -12.77 -6.04
CA ILE A 72 2.63 -13.31 -4.69
C ILE A 72 4.11 -13.24 -4.30
N ASN A 73 5.02 -13.72 -5.13
CA ASN A 73 6.45 -13.75 -4.80
C ASN A 73 7.02 -12.34 -4.57
N PHE A 74 6.59 -11.37 -5.39
CA PHE A 74 7.00 -9.98 -5.23
C PHE A 74 6.45 -9.39 -3.93
N TRP A 75 5.18 -9.67 -3.61
CA TRP A 75 4.57 -9.28 -2.36
C TRP A 75 5.34 -9.83 -1.15
N GLU A 76 5.63 -11.14 -1.12
CA GLU A 76 6.34 -11.78 -0.01
C GLU A 76 7.76 -11.23 0.19
N GLU A 77 8.50 -10.99 -0.90
CA GLU A 77 9.85 -10.40 -0.84
C GLU A 77 9.83 -8.99 -0.24
N HIS A 78 8.81 -8.19 -0.59
CA HIS A 78 8.75 -6.79 -0.21
C HIS A 78 7.98 -6.52 1.09
N LEU A 79 7.05 -7.40 1.50
CA LEU A 79 6.20 -7.23 2.68
C LEU A 79 6.97 -6.81 3.95
N PRO A 80 8.16 -7.37 4.26
CA PRO A 80 8.93 -6.94 5.44
C PRO A 80 9.42 -5.49 5.39
N ARG A 81 9.51 -4.88 4.20
CA ARG A 81 9.97 -3.51 3.98
C ARG A 81 8.83 -2.49 3.91
N VAL A 82 7.59 -2.95 3.75
CA VAL A 82 6.40 -2.10 3.56
C VAL A 82 6.26 -1.09 4.69
N LYS A 83 6.08 0.17 4.31
CA LYS A 83 5.84 1.32 5.20
C LYS A 83 4.39 1.75 5.20
N ILE A 84 3.74 1.73 4.04
CA ILE A 84 2.35 2.16 3.86
C ILE A 84 1.63 1.10 3.04
N LEU A 85 0.54 0.59 3.60
CA LEU A 85 -0.32 -0.38 2.94
C LEU A 85 -1.51 0.35 2.28
N HIS A 86 -1.69 0.18 0.97
CA HIS A 86 -2.77 0.78 0.22
C HIS A 86 -3.79 -0.28 -0.22
N PHE A 87 -4.94 -0.26 0.45
CA PHE A 87 -6.09 -1.09 0.13
C PHE A 87 -6.76 -0.68 -1.20
N THR A 88 -6.45 -1.38 -2.30
CA THR A 88 -6.89 -0.98 -3.65
C THR A 88 -8.18 -1.64 -4.13
N ARG A 89 -8.45 -2.91 -3.79
CA ARG A 89 -9.66 -3.65 -4.25
C ARG A 89 -10.77 -3.70 -3.19
N ARG A 90 -10.42 -3.97 -1.93
CA ARG A 90 -11.30 -3.90 -0.76
C ARG A 90 -10.64 -3.05 0.30
N LYS A 91 -11.40 -2.18 0.95
CA LYS A 91 -10.92 -1.40 2.08
C LYS A 91 -10.92 -2.26 3.35
N GLY A 92 -10.00 -2.00 4.29
CA GLY A 92 -9.87 -2.79 5.52
C GLY A 92 -11.18 -2.93 6.31
N TRP A 93 -11.94 -1.85 6.46
CA TRP A 93 -13.28 -1.82 7.11
C TRP A 93 -14.39 -2.58 6.36
N GLN A 94 -14.18 -2.95 5.10
CA GLN A 94 -15.12 -3.79 4.34
C GLN A 94 -14.86 -5.29 4.54
N CYS A 95 -13.79 -5.64 5.27
CA CYS A 95 -13.39 -6.99 5.58
C CYS A 95 -13.90 -7.38 6.98
N GLU A 96 -14.01 -8.67 7.24
CA GLU A 96 -14.33 -9.19 8.56
C GLU A 96 -13.33 -8.69 9.61
N GLU A 97 -13.85 -8.36 10.78
CA GLU A 97 -13.06 -7.93 11.92
C GLU A 97 -12.21 -9.09 12.43
N ARG A 98 -10.89 -8.89 12.42
CA ARG A 98 -9.92 -9.88 12.86
C ARG A 98 -8.63 -9.21 13.30
N TYR A 99 -7.90 -9.88 14.19
CA TYR A 99 -6.73 -9.31 14.85
C TYR A 99 -5.48 -10.17 14.70
N GLU A 100 -5.66 -11.42 14.32
CA GLU A 100 -4.56 -12.35 14.08
C GLU A 100 -3.96 -12.13 12.70
N PRO A 101 -2.64 -12.36 12.53
CA PRO A 101 -2.01 -12.38 11.23
C PRO A 101 -2.72 -13.35 10.27
N PRO A 102 -2.73 -13.06 8.96
CA PRO A 102 -3.32 -13.98 8.02
C PRO A 102 -2.59 -15.32 8.00
N LEU A 103 -3.32 -16.37 7.59
CA LEU A 103 -2.70 -17.66 7.35
C LEU A 103 -1.60 -17.53 6.27
N PRO A 104 -0.55 -18.38 6.37
CA PRO A 104 0.42 -18.57 5.30
C PRO A 104 -0.24 -18.85 3.95
N LEU A 105 0.37 -18.41 2.84
CA LEU A 105 -0.22 -18.53 1.49
C LEU A 105 -0.46 -19.98 1.07
N ASP A 106 0.38 -20.90 1.53
CA ASP A 106 0.25 -22.36 1.33
C ASP A 106 -0.93 -22.96 2.10
N GLN A 107 -1.44 -22.26 3.11
CA GLN A 107 -2.60 -22.66 3.93
C GLN A 107 -3.89 -21.93 3.52
N MET A 108 -3.78 -20.97 2.60
CA MET A 108 -4.94 -20.26 2.07
C MET A 108 -5.72 -21.19 1.12
N PRO A 109 -7.06 -21.06 1.05
CA PRO A 109 -7.86 -21.81 0.08
C PRO A 109 -7.29 -21.60 -1.34
N THR A 110 -7.16 -22.66 -2.12
CA THR A 110 -6.68 -22.59 -3.53
C THR A 110 -7.55 -21.68 -4.39
N THR A 111 -8.81 -21.49 -4.03
CA THR A 111 -9.74 -20.52 -4.63
C THR A 111 -9.31 -19.06 -4.44
N CYS A 112 -8.34 -18.81 -3.57
CA CYS A 112 -7.83 -17.49 -3.28
C CYS A 112 -6.68 -17.05 -4.18
N HIS A 113 -6.03 -18.03 -4.82
CA HIS A 113 -4.93 -17.86 -5.77
C HIS A 113 -5.47 -17.92 -7.21
N LEU A 114 -6.43 -17.04 -7.50
CA LEU A 114 -7.07 -16.77 -8.81
C LEU A 114 -6.67 -17.68 -9.98
N GLU A 115 -7.59 -18.49 -10.48
CA GLU A 115 -7.45 -19.03 -11.85
C GLU A 115 -8.60 -18.54 -12.74
N ARG A 116 -8.24 -17.58 -13.61
CA ARG A 116 -8.84 -17.29 -14.92
C ARG A 116 -10.35 -17.02 -14.97
N GLY A 117 -10.73 -15.76 -15.18
CA GLY A 117 -12.01 -15.39 -15.79
C GLY A 117 -13.24 -16.07 -15.18
N GLY A 118 -13.46 -15.93 -13.88
CA GLY A 118 -14.58 -16.58 -13.20
C GLY A 118 -15.94 -15.95 -13.49
N ILE A 119 -16.52 -16.18 -14.67
CA ILE A 119 -17.98 -16.17 -14.84
C ILE A 119 -18.47 -17.60 -14.62
N ARG A 120 -18.92 -17.88 -13.40
CA ARG A 120 -20.15 -18.63 -13.11
C ARG A 120 -20.43 -18.56 -11.60
N GLY A 121 -21.38 -17.70 -11.24
CA GLY A 121 -21.93 -17.62 -9.88
C GLY A 121 -21.28 -16.58 -8.98
N GLY A 122 -21.29 -15.31 -9.40
CA GLY A 122 -21.22 -14.09 -8.57
C GLY A 122 -20.49 -14.14 -7.21
N ARG A 123 -19.43 -13.32 -7.12
CA ARG A 123 -18.64 -12.89 -5.95
C ARG A 123 -17.32 -13.67 -5.78
N GLN A 124 -16.24 -13.03 -6.24
CA GLN A 124 -14.87 -13.28 -5.83
C GLN A 124 -14.81 -13.38 -4.29
N ALA A 125 -14.14 -14.40 -3.75
CA ALA A 125 -14.11 -14.67 -2.32
C ALA A 125 -13.56 -13.44 -1.54
N PRO A 126 -14.25 -12.97 -0.48
CA PRO A 126 -13.82 -11.81 0.31
C PRO A 126 -12.40 -11.94 0.87
N ILE A 127 -11.95 -13.18 1.11
CA ILE A 127 -10.71 -13.51 1.84
C ILE A 127 -9.46 -12.98 1.14
N CYS A 128 -9.44 -12.89 -0.19
CA CYS A 128 -8.19 -12.69 -0.95
C CYS A 128 -7.71 -11.24 -0.97
N TYR A 129 -8.64 -10.29 -1.04
CA TYR A 129 -8.30 -8.86 -0.95
C TYR A 129 -8.36 -8.32 0.48
N CYS A 130 -8.76 -9.18 1.42
CA CYS A 130 -8.85 -8.84 2.82
C CYS A 130 -7.67 -9.38 3.62
N ARG A 131 -6.69 -10.06 3.03
CA ARG A 131 -5.63 -10.78 3.75
C ARG A 131 -4.82 -9.89 4.74
N GLU A 132 -4.64 -8.62 4.43
CA GLU A 132 -3.97 -7.67 5.32
C GLU A 132 -4.93 -6.84 6.20
N SER A 133 -6.21 -7.23 6.32
CA SER A 133 -7.21 -6.46 7.07
C SER A 133 -6.98 -6.47 8.58
N ASP A 134 -6.26 -7.45 9.12
CA ASP A 134 -5.86 -7.50 10.53
C ASP A 134 -5.07 -6.26 10.92
N LYS A 135 -4.21 -5.74 10.02
CA LYS A 135 -3.45 -4.51 10.26
C LYS A 135 -4.37 -3.29 10.40
N TYR A 136 -5.44 -3.22 9.61
CA TYR A 136 -6.44 -2.15 9.73
C TYR A 136 -7.17 -2.24 11.08
N TRP A 137 -7.68 -3.41 11.45
CA TRP A 137 -8.45 -3.60 12.68
C TRP A 137 -7.58 -3.41 13.93
N ASN A 138 -6.34 -3.90 13.93
CA ASN A 138 -5.38 -3.63 15.00
C ASN A 138 -5.09 -2.13 15.15
N ALA A 139 -4.88 -1.41 14.04
CA ALA A 139 -4.68 0.03 14.06
C ALA A 139 -5.92 0.77 14.58
N LEU A 140 -7.13 0.38 14.14
CA LEU A 140 -8.38 0.97 14.60
C LEU A 140 -8.61 0.72 16.09
N LYS A 141 -8.38 -0.50 16.58
CA LYS A 141 -8.49 -0.86 18.00
C LYS A 141 -7.54 -0.02 18.85
N LYS A 142 -6.29 0.15 18.41
CA LYS A 142 -5.32 1.02 19.07
C LYS A 142 -5.74 2.49 19.05
N ALA A 143 -6.29 2.98 17.94
CA ALA A 143 -6.77 4.35 17.85
C ALA A 143 -7.96 4.59 18.81
N LYS A 144 -8.90 3.65 18.88
CA LYS A 144 -10.05 3.70 19.80
C LYS A 144 -9.59 3.72 21.27
N SER A 145 -8.67 2.83 21.66
CA SER A 145 -8.17 2.80 23.04
C SER A 145 -7.40 4.07 23.45
N LEU A 146 -6.77 4.76 22.50
CA LEU A 146 -6.14 6.06 22.74
C LEU A 146 -7.14 7.22 22.81
N ALA A 147 -8.30 7.09 22.19
CA ALA A 147 -9.36 8.08 22.18
C ALA A 147 -10.27 7.99 23.41
N GLU A 148 -10.56 6.78 23.91
CA GLU A 148 -11.45 6.55 25.06
C GLU A 148 -11.09 7.36 26.33
N PRO A 149 -9.83 7.43 26.78
CA PRO A 149 -9.46 8.27 27.93
C PRO A 149 -9.67 9.77 27.71
N LYS A 150 -9.62 10.23 26.45
CA LYS A 150 -9.81 11.65 26.07
C LYS A 150 -11.29 12.03 25.96
N LEU A 151 -12.17 11.06 25.76
CA LEU A 151 -13.62 11.27 25.73
C LEU A 151 -14.22 11.30 27.14
N ILE A 152 -13.63 10.57 28.09
CA ILE A 152 -14.06 10.55 29.50
C ILE A 152 -13.61 11.82 30.27
N SER A 153 -12.65 12.57 29.73
CA SER A 153 -12.08 13.79 30.33
C SER A 153 -12.58 15.10 29.70
N SER A 154 -13.55 15.04 28.79
CA SER A 154 -14.21 16.24 28.26
C SER A 154 -15.45 16.55 29.12
N PRO A 155 -15.45 17.61 29.96
CA PRO A 155 -16.66 18.10 30.62
C PRO A 155 -17.68 18.67 29.63
#